data_AF-A0A6C1T5J1-F1
#
_entry.id   AF-A0A6C1T5J1-F1
#
_cell.length_a   1.000
_cell.length_b   1.000
_cell.length_c   1.000
_cell.angle_alpha   90.00
_cell.angle_beta   90.00
_cell.angle_gamma   90.00
#
_symmetry.space_group_name_H-M   'P 1'
#
loop_
_entity.id
_entity.type
_entity.pdbx_description
1 polymer ?
#
loop_
_entity_poly.entity_id
_entity_poly.type
_entity_poly.pdbx_seq_one_letter_code
_entity_poly.pdbx_strand_id
1 'polypeptide(L)' 'TTKRIRRGSYSSVDDLETAIFDYLAQHNEKPKPFRWTKSAEDILGSERSALDALDEIRGNR' A
#
# COMPACT_ATOMS: atom_id res chain seq x y z
N THR A 1 5.10 -3.86 -9.09
CA THR A 1 5.93 -3.86 -10.32
C THR A 1 7.36 -4.21 -9.96
N THR A 2 7.79 -5.42 -10.26
CA THR A 2 9.14 -5.92 -9.92
C THR A 2 10.11 -5.85 -11.10
N LYS A 3 9.71 -5.22 -12.22
CA LYS A 3 10.33 -5.46 -13.53
C LYS A 3 11.43 -4.48 -13.94
N ARG A 4 11.40 -3.20 -13.53
CA ARG A 4 12.42 -2.19 -13.90
C ARG A 4 13.38 -1.87 -12.75
N ILE A 5 12.89 -1.26 -11.68
CA ILE A 5 13.75 -0.72 -10.61
C ILE A 5 14.56 -1.80 -9.84
N ARG A 6 14.00 -3.01 -9.67
CA ARG A 6 14.68 -4.09 -8.91
C ARG A 6 15.61 -4.99 -9.73
N ARG A 7 15.58 -4.91 -11.07
CA ARG A 7 16.39 -5.76 -11.97
C ARG A 7 17.23 -4.97 -12.97
N GLY A 8 17.15 -3.64 -12.96
CA GLY A 8 18.02 -2.79 -13.76
C GLY A 8 19.40 -2.66 -13.12
N SER A 9 20.45 -2.71 -13.95
CA SER A 9 21.77 -2.18 -13.60
C SER A 9 21.86 -0.77 -14.19
N TYR A 10 22.27 0.18 -13.38
CA TYR A 10 22.40 1.59 -13.76
C TYR A 10 23.85 2.02 -13.65
N SER A 11 24.27 2.89 -14.57
CA SER A 11 25.65 3.35 -14.66
C SER A 11 25.98 4.47 -13.66
N SER A 12 24.95 5.15 -13.15
CA SER A 12 25.04 6.22 -12.15
C SER A 12 23.73 6.35 -11.35
N VAL A 13 23.74 7.23 -10.34
CA VAL A 13 22.51 7.59 -9.59
C VAL A 13 21.56 8.39 -10.48
N ASP A 14 22.05 9.35 -11.26
CA ASP A 14 21.24 10.15 -12.19
C ASP A 14 20.49 9.27 -13.23
N ASP A 15 21.16 8.21 -13.70
CA ASP A 15 20.59 7.21 -14.62
C ASP A 15 19.45 6.44 -13.95
N LEU A 16 19.62 6.04 -12.69
CA LEU A 16 18.57 5.42 -11.88
C LEU A 16 17.40 6.38 -11.63
N GLU A 17 17.66 7.63 -11.27
CA GLU A 17 16.64 8.63 -11.00
C GLU A 17 15.78 8.89 -12.24
N THR A 18 16.41 9.09 -13.39
CA THR A 18 15.73 9.25 -14.68
C THR A 18 14.81 8.06 -14.97
N ALA A 19 15.33 6.84 -14.82
CA ALA A 19 14.54 5.63 -15.03
C ALA A 19 13.34 5.49 -14.07
N ILE A 20 13.46 5.98 -12.83
CA ILE A 20 12.36 6.01 -11.86
C ILE A 20 11.29 7.01 -12.31
N PHE A 21 11.68 8.24 -12.65
CA PHE A 21 10.73 9.28 -13.05
C PHE A 21 9.99 8.93 -14.33
N ASP A 22 10.69 8.38 -15.34
CA ASP A 22 10.09 7.89 -16.58
C ASP A 22 9.07 6.78 -16.31
N TYR A 23 9.41 5.85 -15.40
CA TYR A 23 8.49 4.79 -15.01
C TYR A 23 7.24 5.36 -14.33
N LEU A 24 7.40 6.32 -13.41
CA LEU A 24 6.27 6.95 -12.73
C LEU A 24 5.36 7.70 -13.70
N ALA A 25 5.94 8.47 -14.63
CA ALA A 25 5.17 9.19 -15.66
C ALA A 25 4.33 8.22 -16.49
N GLN A 26 4.95 7.18 -17.06
CA GLN A 26 4.26 6.16 -17.86
C GLN A 26 3.19 5.40 -17.05
N HIS A 27 3.47 5.07 -15.79
CA HIS A 27 2.56 4.29 -14.96
C HIS A 27 1.37 5.13 -14.47
N ASN A 28 1.56 6.43 -14.29
CA ASN A 28 0.55 7.36 -13.79
C ASN A 28 -0.32 7.97 -14.91
N GLU A 29 0.01 7.81 -16.19
CA GLU A 29 -0.84 8.29 -17.31
C GLU A 29 -2.25 7.70 -17.30
N LYS A 30 -2.38 6.42 -16.91
CA LYS A 30 -3.67 5.72 -16.78
C LYS A 30 -3.68 4.91 -15.49
N PRO A 31 -3.78 5.57 -14.33
CA PRO A 31 -3.65 4.89 -13.07
C PRO A 31 -4.89 4.01 -12.87
N LYS A 32 -4.67 2.76 -12.44
CA LYS A 32 -5.77 1.96 -11.90
C LYS A 32 -6.06 2.50 -10.50
N PRO A 33 -7.22 3.13 -10.26
CA PRO A 33 -7.51 3.67 -8.94
C PRO A 33 -7.58 2.52 -7.94
N PHE A 34 -6.86 2.69 -6.82
CA PHE A 34 -7.10 1.84 -5.66
C PHE A 34 -8.44 2.25 -5.05
N ARG A 35 -9.39 1.32 -5.03
CA ARG A 35 -10.69 1.53 -4.40
C ARG A 35 -10.69 0.80 -3.07
N TRP A 36 -10.91 1.55 -1.99
CA TRP A 36 -11.27 0.94 -0.70
C TRP A 36 -12.58 0.19 -0.88
N THR A 37 -12.54 -1.14 -0.69
CA THR A 37 -13.71 -2.02 -0.88
C THR A 37 -14.52 -2.19 0.40
N LYS A 38 -13.88 -2.04 1.56
CA LYS A 38 -14.57 -2.05 2.85
C LYS A 38 -15.22 -0.70 3.11
N SER A 39 -16.46 -0.74 3.59
CA SER A 39 -17.14 0.46 4.09
C SER A 39 -16.48 0.95 5.39
N ALA A 40 -16.77 2.18 5.78
CA ALA A 40 -16.30 2.70 7.07
C ALA A 40 -16.88 1.85 8.21
N GLU A 41 -18.14 1.44 8.07
CA GLU A 41 -18.88 0.59 9.00
C GLU A 41 -18.20 -0.78 9.17
N ASP A 42 -17.74 -1.40 8.07
CA ASP A 42 -17.02 -2.69 8.13
C ASP A 42 -15.69 -2.57 8.89
N ILE A 43 -15.00 -1.45 8.72
CA ILE A 43 -13.71 -1.19 9.38
C ILE A 43 -13.94 -0.96 10.88
N LEU A 44 -14.88 -0.09 11.24
CA LEU A 44 -15.20 0.23 12.63
C LEU A 44 -15.81 -0.97 13.37
N GLY A 45 -16.62 -1.78 12.69
CA GLY A 45 -17.14 -3.03 13.24
C GLY A 45 -16.02 -4.02 13.57
N SER A 46 -15.06 -4.20 12.65
CA SER A 46 -13.91 -5.07 12.87
C SER A 46 -13.01 -4.56 14.01
N GLU A 47 -12.82 -3.25 14.13
CA GLU A 47 -12.06 -2.64 15.23
C GLU A 47 -12.75 -2.89 16.57
N ARG A 48 -14.06 -2.67 16.64
CA ARG A 48 -14.84 -2.92 17.87
C ARG A 48 -14.75 -4.37 18.31
N SER A 49 -14.95 -5.33 17.40
CA SER A 49 -14.85 -6.76 17.75
C SER A 49 -13.46 -7.16 18.25
N ALA A 50 -12.39 -6.54 17.72
CA ALA A 50 -11.04 -6.77 18.19
C ALA A 50 -10.80 -6.22 19.62
N LEU A 51 -11.37 -5.05 19.93
CA LEU A 51 -11.31 -4.47 21.27
C LEU A 51 -12.11 -5.31 22.28
N ASP A 52 -13.31 -5.77 21.91
CA ASP A 52 -14.14 -6.60 22.79
C ASP A 52 -13.42 -7.92 23.14
N ALA A 53 -12.76 -8.55 22.16
CA ALA A 53 -11.95 -9.75 22.38
C ALA A 53 -10.74 -9.48 23.30
N LEU A 54 -10.13 -8.31 23.17
CA LEU A 54 -9.02 -7.89 24.03
C LEU A 54 -9.46 -7.70 25.48
N ASP A 55 -10.64 -7.10 25.69
CA ASP A 55 -11.20 -6.88 27.01
C ASP A 55 -11.58 -8.21 27.69
N GLU A 56 -12.09 -9.17 26.92
CA GLU A 56 -12.35 -10.54 27.39
C GLU A 56 -11.05 -11.23 27.85
N ILE A 57 -9.97 -11.14 27.07
CA ILE A 57 -8.65 -11.69 27.43
C ILE A 57 -8.07 -11.02 28.68
N ARG A 58 -8.29 -9.71 28.83
CA ARG A 58 -7.82 -8.93 29.98
C ARG A 58 -8.63 -9.20 31.26
N GLY A 59 -9.71 -9.97 31.19
CA GLY A 59 -10.57 -10.28 32.32
C GLY A 59 -11.36 -9.06 32.82
N ASN A 60 -11.56 -8.07 31.96
CA ASN A 60 -12.12 -6.76 32.31
C ASN A 60 -13.64 -6.68 32.11
N ARG A 61 -14.34 -7.81 32.17
CA ARG A 61 -15.79 -7.89 31.98
C ARG A 61 -16.52 -8.16 33.28
#